data_AF-B4NU57-F1
#
_entry.id   AF-B4NU57-F1
#
_cell.length_a   1.000
_cell.length_b   1.000
_cell.length_c   1.000
_cell.angle_alpha   90.00
_cell.angle_beta   90.00
_cell.angle_gamma   90.00
#
_symmetry.space_group_name_H-M   'P 1'
#
loop_
_entity.id
_entity.type
_entity.pdbx_description
1 polymer ?
#
loop_
_entity_poly.entity_id
_entity_poly.type
_entity_poly.pdbx_seq_one_letter_code
_entity_poly.pdbx_strand_id
1 'polypeptide(L)'
;YKPTEFFIPQKSVRYCYLKAVAERHGDQRVYGLHYIGPVAGEVIQGFAAALKSGLTINTLINTVGIHPTTAEEFTRLAITKRSGLDPTPASCCS
;
A
#
# COMPACT_ATOMS: atom_id res chain seq x y z
N TYR A 1 -8.88 27.48 -7.21
CA TYR A 1 -8.92 26.07 -6.78
C TYR A 1 -7.74 25.81 -5.86
N LYS A 2 -7.97 25.20 -4.69
CA LYS A 2 -6.90 24.77 -3.76
C LYS A 2 -6.18 23.54 -4.34
N PRO A 3 -4.90 23.30 -3.98
CA PRO A 3 -4.12 22.23 -4.58
C PRO A 3 -4.80 20.87 -4.42
N THR A 4 -4.67 20.02 -5.44
CA THR A 4 -5.16 18.63 -5.46
C THR A 4 -4.44 17.74 -4.45
N GLU A 5 -3.28 18.20 -3.96
CA GLU A 5 -2.47 17.54 -2.95
C GLU A 5 -2.20 18.50 -1.78
N PHE A 6 -2.37 18.01 -0.55
CA PHE A 6 -1.98 18.75 0.65
C PHE A 6 -0.55 18.36 1.04
N PHE A 7 0.37 19.32 1.00
CA PHE A 7 1.76 19.09 1.39
C PHE A 7 1.84 18.70 2.87
N ILE A 8 2.31 17.49 3.19
CA ILE A 8 2.55 17.05 4.56
C ILE A 8 3.90 17.63 5.01
N PRO A 9 3.94 18.61 5.93
CA PRO A 9 5.18 19.28 6.33
C PRO A 9 6.15 18.35 7.07
N GLN A 10 5.67 17.23 7.61
CA GLN A 10 6.46 16.25 8.35
C GLN A 10 6.76 15.02 7.48
N LYS A 11 7.96 14.98 6.91
CA LYS A 11 8.47 13.84 6.10
C LYS A 11 9.01 12.69 6.96
N SER A 12 8.27 12.26 7.97
CA SER A 12 8.67 11.06 8.72
C SER A 12 7.95 9.84 8.19
N VAL A 13 8.72 8.84 7.75
CA VAL A 13 8.20 7.53 7.32
C VAL A 13 7.36 6.87 8.41
N ARG A 14 7.61 7.22 9.69
CA ARG A 14 6.83 6.75 10.85
C ARG A 14 5.34 7.06 10.77
N TYR A 15 4.96 8.12 10.06
CA TYR A 15 3.54 8.49 9.88
C TYR A 15 2.96 7.99 8.55
N CYS A 16 3.78 7.33 7.73
CA CYS A 16 3.28 6.67 6.53
C CYS A 16 2.57 5.37 6.92
N TYR A 17 1.46 5.11 6.25
CA TYR A 17 0.65 3.92 6.50
C TYR A 17 0.00 3.46 5.22
N LEU A 18 -0.08 2.15 5.02
CA LEU A 18 -0.84 1.57 3.93
C LEU A 18 -1.60 0.33 4.37
N LYS A 19 -2.70 0.04 3.69
CA LYS A 19 -3.46 -1.18 3.89
C LYS A 19 -4.16 -1.61 2.60
N ALA A 20 -4.32 -2.91 2.46
CA ALA A 20 -5.27 -3.54 1.55
C ALA A 20 -6.46 -4.10 2.32
N VAL A 21 -7.67 -3.92 1.78
CA VAL A 21 -8.89 -4.60 2.21
C VAL A 21 -9.23 -5.61 1.13
N ALA A 22 -9.28 -6.88 1.49
CA ALA A 22 -9.49 -7.97 0.55
C ALA A 22 -10.42 -9.04 1.10
N GLU A 23 -10.98 -9.84 0.20
CA GLU A 23 -11.73 -11.02 0.55
C GLU A 23 -10.87 -11.99 1.37
N ARG A 24 -11.49 -12.65 2.35
CA ARG A 24 -10.78 -13.57 3.25
C ARG A 24 -10.50 -14.92 2.60
N HIS A 25 -11.44 -15.39 1.79
CA HIS A 25 -11.45 -16.72 1.18
C HIS A 25 -11.36 -16.60 -0.34
N GLY A 26 -11.21 -17.73 -1.02
CA GLY A 26 -11.05 -17.75 -2.48
C GLY A 26 -9.77 -17.05 -2.93
N ASP A 27 -9.87 -16.31 -4.03
CA ASP A 27 -8.72 -15.67 -4.68
C ASP A 27 -8.22 -14.40 -3.96
N GLN A 28 -8.81 -14.06 -2.80
CA GLN A 28 -8.43 -12.88 -2.01
C GLN A 28 -8.48 -11.58 -2.83
N ARG A 29 -9.59 -11.36 -3.54
CA ARG A 29 -9.81 -10.15 -4.33
C ARG A 29 -9.67 -8.90 -3.46
N VAL A 30 -8.95 -7.90 -3.95
CA VAL A 30 -8.78 -6.62 -3.27
C VAL A 30 -9.96 -5.69 -3.59
N TYR A 31 -10.62 -5.20 -2.55
CA TYR A 31 -11.73 -4.24 -2.63
C TYR A 31 -11.30 -2.80 -2.39
N GLY A 32 -10.17 -2.58 -1.73
CA GLY A 32 -9.67 -1.23 -1.49
C GLY A 32 -8.21 -1.18 -1.07
N LEU A 33 -7.53 -0.15 -1.54
CA LEU A 33 -6.17 0.20 -1.15
C LEU A 33 -6.21 1.59 -0.53
N HIS A 34 -5.52 1.76 0.60
CA HIS A 34 -5.39 3.05 1.27
C HIS A 34 -3.94 3.31 1.52
N TYR A 35 -3.51 4.55 1.28
CA TYR A 35 -2.15 4.99 1.45
C TYR A 35 -2.15 6.38 2.06
N ILE A 36 -1.31 6.56 3.08
CA ILE A 36 -0.99 7.81 3.72
C ILE A 36 0.52 7.93 3.59
N GLY A 37 0.99 8.91 2.82
CA GLY A 37 2.40 9.11 2.56
C GLY A 37 2.61 10.14 1.45
N PRO A 38 3.88 10.41 1.08
CA PRO A 38 4.20 11.31 -0.02
C PRO A 38 3.63 10.79 -1.35
N VAL A 39 3.29 11.71 -2.26
CA VAL A 39 2.81 11.42 -3.64
C VAL A 39 1.65 10.43 -3.69
N ALA A 40 0.71 10.58 -2.75
CA ALA A 40 -0.36 9.60 -2.56
C ALA A 40 -1.32 9.52 -3.74
N GLY A 41 -1.53 10.64 -4.46
CA GLY A 41 -2.35 10.67 -5.66
C GLY A 41 -1.76 9.79 -6.76
N GLU A 42 -0.47 9.95 -7.04
CA GLU A 42 0.28 9.24 -8.06
C GLU A 42 0.33 7.73 -7.76
N VAL A 43 0.64 7.38 -6.51
CA VAL A 43 0.71 5.97 -6.07
C VAL A 43 -0.66 5.30 -6.23
N ILE A 44 -1.73 5.90 -5.70
CA ILE A 44 -3.06 5.29 -5.75
C ILE A 44 -3.63 5.30 -7.18
N GLN A 45 -3.30 6.29 -8.02
CA GLN A 45 -3.75 6.32 -9.41
C GLN A 45 -3.27 5.10 -10.19
N GLY A 46 -2.01 4.69 -10.03
CA GLY A 46 -1.48 3.47 -10.66
C GLY A 46 -2.23 2.21 -10.22
N PHE A 47 -2.42 2.05 -8.91
CA PHE A 47 -3.14 0.89 -8.35
C PHE A 47 -4.64 0.88 -8.65
N ALA A 48 -5.26 2.05 -8.88
CA ALA A 48 -6.68 2.13 -9.23
C ALA A 48 -7.01 1.39 -10.54
N ALA A 49 -6.09 1.41 -11.51
CA ALA A 49 -6.22 0.62 -12.73
C ALA A 49 -6.18 -0.89 -12.42
N ALA A 50 -5.23 -1.34 -11.59
CA ALA A 50 -5.13 -2.74 -11.19
C ALA A 50 -6.38 -3.23 -10.43
N LEU A 51 -6.93 -2.40 -9.52
CA LEU A 51 -8.18 -2.71 -8.81
C LEU A 51 -9.35 -2.93 -9.78
N LYS A 52 -9.50 -2.07 -10.79
CA LYS A 52 -10.53 -2.24 -11.83
C LYS A 52 -10.35 -3.52 -12.64
N SER A 53 -9.10 -3.97 -12.82
CA SER A 53 -8.75 -5.21 -13.52
C SER A 53 -8.87 -6.47 -12.64
N GLY A 54 -9.39 -6.37 -11.41
CA GLY A 54 -9.60 -7.55 -10.55
C GLY A 54 -8.37 -7.96 -9.74
N LEU A 55 -7.57 -7.00 -9.29
CA LEU A 55 -6.40 -7.25 -8.42
C LEU A 55 -6.74 -8.18 -7.24
N THR A 56 -5.87 -9.16 -7.01
CA THR A 56 -5.88 -10.07 -5.86
C THR A 56 -4.69 -9.80 -4.94
N ILE A 57 -4.77 -10.22 -3.68
CA ILE A 57 -3.62 -10.16 -2.76
C ILE A 57 -2.45 -10.96 -3.32
N ASN A 58 -2.70 -12.14 -3.89
CA ASN A 58 -1.64 -12.98 -4.47
C ASN A 58 -0.92 -12.28 -5.64
N THR A 59 -1.66 -11.63 -6.54
CA THR A 59 -1.04 -10.83 -7.62
C THR A 59 -0.22 -9.67 -7.04
N LEU A 60 -0.75 -8.99 -6.02
CA LEU A 60 -0.09 -7.83 -5.42
C LEU A 60 1.26 -8.22 -4.78
N ILE A 61 1.31 -9.29 -3.98
CA ILE A 61 2.54 -9.71 -3.29
C ILE A 61 3.57 -10.36 -4.22
N ASN A 62 3.13 -10.93 -5.35
CA ASN A 62 4.02 -11.49 -6.36
C ASN A 62 4.51 -10.44 -7.39
N THR A 63 4.06 -9.19 -7.27
CA THR A 63 4.54 -8.09 -8.11
C THR A 63 5.91 -7.64 -7.63
N VAL A 64 6.88 -7.53 -8.55
CA VAL A 64 8.22 -7.02 -8.21
C VAL A 64 8.12 -5.52 -7.90
N GLY A 65 8.59 -5.15 -6.70
CA GLY A 65 8.68 -3.76 -6.28
C GLY A 65 9.76 -2.99 -7.07
N ILE A 66 9.51 -1.72 -7.33
CA ILE A 66 10.52 -0.80 -7.86
C ILE A 66 11.24 -0.16 -6.68
N HIS A 67 12.54 -0.40 -6.55
CA HIS A 67 13.33 0.06 -5.41
C HIS A 67 14.23 1.26 -5.79
N PRO A 68 14.37 2.30 -4.93
CA PRO A 68 13.59 2.57 -3.71
C PRO A 68 12.33 3.40 -4.00
N THR A 69 11.14 2.92 -3.62
CA THR A 69 9.90 3.71 -3.73
C THR A 69 8.93 3.45 -2.57
N THR A 70 8.12 4.44 -2.19
CA THR A 70 7.06 4.21 -1.18
C THR A 70 5.95 3.28 -1.67
N ALA A 71 5.78 3.16 -3.00
CA ALA A 71 4.80 2.28 -3.61
C ALA A 71 5.18 0.79 -3.49
N GLU A 72 6.48 0.46 -3.40
CA GLU A 72 6.94 -0.93 -3.31
C GLU A 72 6.43 -1.64 -2.05
N GLU A 73 6.14 -0.88 -0.98
CA GLU A 73 5.61 -1.43 0.27
C GLU A 73 4.24 -2.13 0.10
N PHE A 74 3.47 -1.78 -0.95
CA PHE A 74 2.24 -2.53 -1.27
C PHE A 74 2.51 -3.98 -1.68
N THR A 75 3.67 -4.27 -2.29
CA THR A 75 4.04 -5.64 -2.70
C THR A 75 4.58 -6.46 -1.53
N ARG A 76 4.84 -5.83 -0.37
CA ARG A 76 5.37 -6.47 0.85
C ARG A 76 4.31 -6.69 1.94
N LEU A 77 3.01 -6.58 1.59
CA LEU A 77 1.89 -6.74 2.52
C LEU A 77 1.71 -8.20 3.02
N ALA A 78 2.44 -8.58 4.06
CA ALA A 78 2.35 -9.91 4.69
C ALA A 78 1.53 -9.92 6.00
N ILE A 79 1.49 -8.79 6.72
CA ILE A 79 0.89 -8.71 8.05
C ILE A 79 -0.59 -8.37 7.96
N THR A 80 -1.42 -9.13 8.66
CA THR A 80 -2.87 -8.93 8.68
C THR A 80 -3.31 -8.37 10.02
N LYS A 81 -4.29 -7.47 10.05
CA LYS A 81 -4.80 -6.93 11.33
C LYS A 81 -5.27 -8.02 12.31
N ARG A 82 -5.82 -9.12 11.80
CA ARG A 82 -6.31 -10.24 12.61
C ARG A 82 -5.21 -11.07 13.27
N SER A 83 -3.98 -11.06 12.74
CA SER A 83 -2.88 -11.82 13.34
C SER A 83 -2.30 -11.13 14.57
N GLY A 84 -2.64 -9.87 14.82
CA GLY A 84 -2.14 -9.10 15.98
C GLY A 84 -0.65 -8.77 15.94
N LEU A 85 0.04 -9.07 14.82
CA LEU A 85 1.45 -8.77 14.64
C LEU A 85 1.64 -7.27 14.36
N ASP A 86 2.77 -6.71 14.79
CA ASP A 86 3.15 -5.31 14.54
C ASP A 86 3.56 -5.11 13.07
N PRO A 87 2.85 -4.26 12.29
CA PRO A 87 3.18 -4.01 10.89
C PRO A 87 4.32 -3.00 10.68
N THR A 88 4.93 -2.47 11.75
CA THR A 88 6.02 -1.49 11.64
C THR A 88 7.23 -2.11 10.96
N PRO A 89 7.74 -1.56 9.84
CA PRO A 89 8.91 -2.10 9.17
C PRO A 89 10.13 -2.12 10.11
N ALA A 90 10.86 -3.24 10.15
CA ALA A 90 12.12 -3.31 10.86
C ALA A 90 13.10 -2.35 10.18
N SER A 91 13.65 -1.39 10.94
CA SER A 91 14.44 -0.27 10.41
C SER A 91 15.74 -0.65 9.70
N CYS A 92 16.11 -1.93 9.66
CA CYS A 92 17.42 -2.42 9.18
C CYS A 92 17.35 -3.68 8.29
N CYS A 93 16.17 -4.11 7.83
CA CYS A 93 16.04 -5.31 6.99
C CYS A 93 15.40 -4.94 5.65
N SER A 94 16.25 -4.48 4.72
CA SER A 94 15.97 -4.47 3.28
C SER A 94 16.13 -5.87 2.72
#